data_AF-A0A970U8N3-F1
#
_entry.id   AF-A0A970U8N3-F1
#
_cell.length_a   1.000
_cell.length_b   1.000
_cell.length_c   1.000
_cell.angle_alpha   90.00
_cell.angle_beta   90.00
_cell.angle_gamma   90.00
#
_symmetry.space_group_name_H-M   'P 1'
#
loop_
_entity.id
_entity.type
_entity.pdbx_description
1 polymer ?
#
loop_
_entity_poly.entity_id
_entity_poly.type
_entity_poly.pdbx_seq_one_letter_code
_entity_poly.pdbx_strand_id
1 'polypeptide(L)'
;MGGRNCKMESAAKRLKGAGQGILLFLILLCLSSCGKENTVDISKLHSPVCNVTEEQAGIEMKTERIRYKTGADKIGYRIFNNTERRIEYGMETHIQICVDGTWYQIDWGRAFPLIAYIIEPHRDSGLLLFGIDYTVFHWPPGEYRLVRTVEQDYCCAYFELA
;
A
#
# COMPACT_ATOMS: atom_id res chain seq x y z
N MET A 1 6.21 53.40 55.26
CA MET A 1 7.67 53.51 55.49
C MET A 1 8.17 52.18 56.03
N GLY A 2 9.19 51.60 55.38
CA GLY A 2 10.09 50.57 55.92
C GLY A 2 9.48 49.18 56.18
N GLY A 3 10.03 48.06 55.74
CA GLY A 3 11.27 47.79 55.03
C GLY A 3 11.33 46.28 54.79
N ARG A 4 11.85 45.88 53.62
CA ARG A 4 12.14 44.50 53.26
C ARG A 4 13.28 43.98 54.14
N ASN A 5 13.27 42.70 54.48
CA ASN A 5 14.52 41.94 54.56
C ASN A 5 14.31 40.47 54.16
N CYS A 6 15.29 40.06 53.37
CA CYS A 6 15.46 38.81 52.66
C CYS A 6 16.15 37.80 53.58
N LYS A 7 15.78 36.51 53.52
CA LYS A 7 16.69 35.44 53.91
C LYS A 7 16.42 34.21 53.05
N MET A 8 17.28 34.02 52.05
CA MET A 8 17.56 32.70 51.48
C MET A 8 18.41 31.92 52.47
N GLU A 9 18.06 30.66 52.71
CA GLU A 9 19.04 29.64 53.06
C GLU A 9 18.63 28.31 52.44
N SER A 10 19.58 27.76 51.69
CA SER A 10 19.54 26.55 50.88
C SER A 10 19.87 25.32 51.73
N ALA A 11 19.33 24.14 51.39
CA ALA A 11 20.14 22.93 51.36
C ALA A 11 19.41 21.76 50.69
N ALA A 12 20.02 21.29 49.60
CA ALA A 12 19.69 20.12 48.82
C ALA A 12 19.61 18.83 49.64
N LYS A 13 18.57 18.03 49.42
CA LYS A 13 18.52 16.62 49.80
C LYS A 13 18.84 15.72 48.61
N ARG A 14 19.85 14.89 48.84
CA ARG A 14 20.44 13.87 47.97
C ARG A 14 19.40 12.84 47.51
N LEU A 15 19.34 12.59 46.21
CA LEU A 15 18.86 11.34 45.62
C LEU A 15 20.06 10.67 44.93
N LYS A 16 20.68 9.70 45.61
CA LYS A 16 21.65 8.77 45.05
C LYS A 16 21.10 7.36 45.28
N GLY A 17 20.92 6.60 44.20
CA GLY A 17 20.72 5.15 44.28
C GLY A 17 19.45 4.63 43.61
N ALA A 18 19.29 4.81 42.29
CA ALA A 18 18.37 4.01 41.47
C ALA A 18 18.64 4.10 39.95
N GLY A 19 19.83 4.58 39.54
CA GLY A 19 20.04 5.00 38.14
C GLY A 19 20.72 3.98 37.20
N GLN A 20 21.34 2.92 37.72
CA GLN A 20 22.20 2.05 36.89
C GLN A 20 21.55 0.74 36.43
N GLY A 21 20.49 0.25 37.09
CA GLY A 21 19.79 -0.97 36.66
C GLY A 21 18.79 -0.75 35.53
N ILE A 22 18.17 0.44 35.50
CA ILE A 22 17.10 0.77 34.55
C ILE A 22 17.65 1.05 33.14
N LEU A 23 18.87 1.61 33.05
CA LEU A 23 19.49 1.93 31.76
C LEU A 23 19.89 0.66 30.97
N LEU A 24 20.27 -0.43 31.65
CA LEU A 24 20.66 -1.68 30.98
C LEU A 24 19.45 -2.44 30.39
N PHE A 25 18.27 -2.31 31.02
CA PHE A 25 17.04 -2.98 30.58
C PHE A 25 16.44 -2.33 29.33
N LEU A 26 16.61 -1.01 29.16
CA LEU A 26 16.17 -0.27 27.96
C LEU A 26 16.99 -0.61 26.71
N ILE A 27 18.28 -0.95 26.86
CA ILE A 27 19.14 -1.31 25.72
C ILE A 27 18.82 -2.72 25.19
N LEU A 28 18.40 -3.64 26.07
CA LEU A 28 18.03 -5.02 25.70
C LEU A 28 16.70 -5.11 24.93
N LEU A 29 15.78 -4.16 25.13
CA LEU A 29 14.52 -4.11 24.37
C LEU A 29 14.69 -3.66 22.92
N CYS A 30 15.81 -2.99 22.58
CA CYS A 30 16.07 -2.54 21.20
C CYS A 30 16.57 -3.65 20.25
N LEU A 31 16.99 -4.81 20.77
CA LEU A 31 17.57 -5.89 19.94
C LEU A 31 16.55 -6.95 19.47
N SER A 32 15.27 -6.82 19.84
CA SER A 32 14.23 -7.82 19.53
C SER A 32 13.51 -7.60 18.18
N SER A 33 13.82 -6.53 17.46
CA SER A 33 13.13 -6.19 16.20
C SER A 33 14.10 -6.19 15.02
N CYS A 34 14.82 -7.29 14.83
CA CYS A 34 15.38 -7.62 13.52
C CYS A 34 14.67 -8.88 13.03
N GLY A 35 13.35 -8.76 12.85
CA GLY A 35 12.57 -9.74 12.12
C GLY A 35 13.05 -9.70 10.67
N LYS A 36 13.39 -10.87 10.13
CA LYS A 36 13.86 -11.11 8.77
C LYS A 36 13.06 -10.25 7.78
N GLU A 37 13.66 -9.14 7.37
CA GLU A 37 13.01 -8.13 6.54
C GLU A 37 12.87 -8.74 5.15
N ASN A 38 11.64 -9.12 4.77
CA ASN A 38 11.31 -9.40 3.38
C ASN A 38 11.26 -8.05 2.66
N THR A 39 12.44 -7.42 2.50
CA THR A 39 12.56 -6.12 1.87
C THR A 39 12.23 -6.25 0.40
N VAL A 40 11.20 -5.52 -0.02
CA VAL A 40 10.94 -5.29 -1.44
C VAL A 40 12.14 -4.52 -1.99
N ASP A 41 12.75 -5.02 -3.06
CA ASP A 41 13.83 -4.32 -3.75
C ASP A 41 13.26 -3.13 -4.53
N ILE A 42 13.12 -1.99 -3.85
CA ILE A 42 12.52 -0.75 -4.40
C ILE A 42 13.27 -0.28 -5.65
N SER A 43 14.57 -0.61 -5.79
CA SER A 43 15.36 -0.21 -6.97
C SER A 43 14.85 -0.81 -8.29
N LYS A 44 14.06 -1.90 -8.22
CA LYS A 44 13.42 -2.54 -9.37
C LYS A 44 12.00 -2.04 -9.61
N LEU A 45 11.51 -1.12 -8.79
CA LEU A 45 10.19 -0.55 -8.93
C LEU A 45 10.27 0.77 -9.67
N HIS A 46 9.27 1.05 -10.50
CA HIS A 46 9.13 2.35 -11.11
C HIS A 46 8.38 3.28 -10.17
N SER A 47 8.78 4.57 -10.17
CA SER A 47 8.04 5.62 -9.49
C SER A 47 6.55 5.56 -9.87
N PRO A 48 5.64 5.85 -8.93
CA PRO A 48 4.20 5.75 -9.15
C PRO A 48 3.80 6.43 -10.46
N VAL A 49 3.03 5.72 -11.28
CA VAL A 49 2.49 6.30 -12.52
C VAL A 49 1.38 7.33 -12.23
N CYS A 50 0.76 7.37 -11.05
CA CYS A 50 -0.14 8.47 -10.68
C CYS A 50 -0.46 8.51 -9.19
N ASN A 51 -0.69 9.73 -8.68
CA ASN A 51 -1.63 9.97 -7.58
C ASN A 51 -3.03 9.68 -8.14
N VAL A 52 -3.44 8.41 -8.12
CA VAL A 52 -4.81 8.01 -8.48
C VAL A 52 -5.73 8.72 -7.49
N THR A 53 -6.27 9.86 -7.93
CA THR A 53 -7.23 10.65 -7.17
C THR A 53 -8.58 10.04 -7.48
N GLU A 54 -9.21 9.53 -6.42
CA GLU A 54 -10.60 9.10 -6.25
C GLU A 54 -11.35 8.58 -7.49
N GLU A 55 -11.76 7.31 -7.38
CA GLU A 55 -12.77 6.60 -8.16
C GLU A 55 -13.55 7.48 -9.16
N GLN A 56 -13.37 7.20 -10.46
CA GLN A 56 -14.21 7.81 -11.49
C GLN A 56 -15.68 7.59 -11.13
N ALA A 57 -16.44 8.68 -10.95
CA ALA A 57 -17.77 8.60 -10.38
C ALA A 57 -18.66 7.60 -11.13
N GLY A 58 -19.12 6.56 -10.43
CA GLY A 58 -19.97 5.51 -10.98
C GLY A 58 -19.22 4.39 -11.71
N ILE A 59 -17.89 4.39 -11.77
CA ILE A 59 -17.11 3.24 -12.23
C ILE A 59 -16.30 2.70 -11.05
N GLU A 60 -16.44 1.40 -10.80
CA GLU A 60 -15.79 0.74 -9.67
C GLU A 60 -15.00 -0.48 -10.14
N MET A 61 -13.83 -0.74 -9.54
CA MET A 61 -13.08 -1.97 -9.76
C MET A 61 -12.87 -2.70 -8.44
N LYS A 62 -13.22 -3.99 -8.40
CA LYS A 62 -13.07 -4.83 -7.20
C LYS A 62 -12.41 -6.15 -7.54
N THR A 63 -11.55 -6.61 -6.64
CA THR A 63 -11.05 -7.98 -6.64
C THR A 63 -12.14 -8.93 -6.12
N GLU A 64 -12.09 -10.20 -6.53
CA GLU A 64 -12.99 -11.22 -6.00
C GLU A 64 -12.76 -11.49 -4.51
N ARG A 65 -11.54 -11.22 -4.04
CA ARG A 65 -11.13 -11.40 -2.65
C ARG A 65 -10.23 -10.25 -2.23
N ILE A 66 -10.38 -9.83 -0.99
CA ILE A 66 -9.53 -8.79 -0.41
C ILE A 66 -8.16 -9.37 -0.04
N ARG A 67 -8.07 -10.69 0.20
CA ARG A 67 -6.83 -11.39 0.58
C ARG A 67 -6.63 -12.65 -0.27
N TYR A 68 -5.42 -12.81 -0.77
CA TYR A 68 -4.94 -13.98 -1.51
C TYR A 68 -3.73 -14.57 -0.80
N LYS A 69 -3.51 -15.88 -0.98
CA LYS A 69 -2.32 -16.53 -0.44
C LYS A 69 -1.09 -16.11 -1.23
N THR A 70 0.05 -15.94 -0.56
CA THR A 70 1.34 -15.91 -1.26
C THR A 70 1.50 -17.16 -2.13
N GLY A 71 1.92 -17.00 -3.38
CA GLY A 71 1.98 -18.10 -4.35
C GLY A 71 0.71 -18.26 -5.20
N ALA A 72 -0.33 -17.44 -5.01
CA ALA A 72 -1.47 -17.39 -5.92
C ALA A 72 -1.01 -17.06 -7.35
N ASP A 73 -1.50 -17.82 -8.32
CA ASP A 73 -1.18 -17.67 -9.74
C ASP A 73 -2.06 -16.61 -10.42
N LYS A 74 -3.24 -16.31 -9.86
CA LYS A 74 -4.21 -15.39 -10.44
C LYS A 74 -4.94 -14.56 -9.41
N ILE A 75 -5.21 -13.31 -9.77
CA ILE A 75 -6.08 -12.38 -9.07
C ILE A 75 -7.32 -12.15 -9.92
N GLY A 76 -8.48 -12.59 -9.43
CA GLY A 76 -9.77 -12.33 -10.06
C GLY A 76 -10.26 -10.92 -9.73
N TYR A 77 -10.78 -10.20 -10.72
CA TYR A 77 -11.36 -8.87 -10.53
C TYR A 77 -12.51 -8.59 -11.51
N ARG A 78 -13.30 -7.55 -11.22
CA ARG A 78 -14.41 -7.06 -12.04
C ARG A 78 -14.40 -5.54 -12.08
N ILE A 79 -14.86 -4.99 -13.20
CA ILE A 79 -15.16 -3.57 -13.36
C ILE A 79 -16.68 -3.42 -13.44
N PHE A 80 -17.24 -2.52 -12.65
CA PHE A 80 -18.66 -2.23 -12.58
C PHE A 80 -18.91 -0.85 -13.19
N ASN A 81 -19.83 -0.79 -14.15
CA ASN A 81 -20.32 0.44 -14.71
C ASN A 81 -21.68 0.76 -14.07
N ASN A 82 -21.67 1.60 -13.04
CA ASN A 82 -22.87 2.11 -12.36
C ASN A 82 -23.36 3.43 -12.97
N THR A 83 -22.88 3.80 -14.16
CA THR A 83 -23.29 5.02 -14.88
C THR A 83 -24.44 4.73 -15.85
N GLU A 84 -25.08 5.78 -16.35
CA GLU A 84 -26.13 5.68 -17.39
C GLU A 84 -25.59 5.52 -18.81
N ARG A 85 -24.26 5.49 -18.99
CA ARG A 85 -23.61 5.44 -20.30
C ARG A 85 -22.75 4.20 -20.44
N ARG A 86 -22.52 3.80 -21.69
CA ARG A 86 -21.53 2.78 -22.02
C ARG A 86 -20.13 3.29 -21.69
N ILE A 87 -19.26 2.40 -21.21
CA ILE A 87 -17.83 2.67 -21.02
C ILE A 87 -16.99 1.72 -21.87
N GLU A 88 -15.85 2.23 -22.34
CA GLU A 88 -14.89 1.48 -23.14
C GLU A 88 -13.49 1.54 -22.52
N TYR A 89 -12.76 0.42 -22.52
CA TYR A 89 -11.42 0.36 -21.94
C TYR A 89 -10.52 -0.68 -22.63
N GLY A 90 -9.20 -0.49 -22.51
CA GLY A 90 -8.19 -1.37 -23.10
C GLY A 90 -7.82 -2.58 -22.24
N MET A 91 -7.12 -3.56 -22.81
CA MET A 91 -6.68 -4.73 -22.05
C MET A 91 -5.57 -4.42 -21.02
N GLU A 92 -4.82 -3.34 -21.19
CA GLU A 92 -3.71 -2.96 -20.33
C GLU A 92 -4.14 -2.92 -18.85
N THR A 93 -3.34 -3.52 -17.98
CA THR A 93 -3.56 -3.52 -16.53
C THR A 93 -2.20 -3.47 -15.86
N HIS A 94 -2.01 -2.46 -15.04
CA HIS A 94 -0.82 -2.30 -14.23
C HIS A 94 -1.08 -2.86 -12.83
N ILE A 95 0.00 -3.14 -12.13
CA ILE A 95 -0.04 -3.56 -10.73
C ILE A 95 0.94 -2.75 -9.93
N GLN A 96 0.51 -2.40 -8.72
CA GLN A 96 1.30 -1.61 -7.80
C GLN A 96 1.33 -2.27 -6.43
N ILE A 97 2.44 -2.08 -5.73
CA ILE A 97 2.66 -2.51 -4.34
C ILE A 97 2.77 -1.27 -3.45
N CYS A 98 2.19 -1.35 -2.25
CA CYS A 98 2.36 -0.32 -1.22
C CYS A 98 3.58 -0.64 -0.37
N VAL A 99 4.56 0.27 -0.34
CA VAL A 99 5.75 0.20 0.53
C VAL A 99 5.86 1.51 1.28
N ASP A 100 5.83 1.45 2.60
CA ASP A 100 5.88 2.62 3.49
C ASP A 100 4.85 3.71 3.14
N GLY A 101 3.63 3.30 2.80
CA GLY A 101 2.53 4.20 2.42
C GLY A 101 2.63 4.78 1.01
N THR A 102 3.65 4.40 0.24
CA THR A 102 3.85 4.84 -1.15
C THR A 102 3.57 3.71 -2.11
N TRP A 103 2.78 4.00 -3.15
CA TRP A 103 2.49 3.04 -4.22
C TRP A 103 3.58 3.05 -5.26
N TYR A 104 4.09 1.87 -5.62
CA TYR A 104 5.13 1.69 -6.62
C TYR A 104 4.66 0.76 -7.73
N GLN A 105 4.97 1.10 -8.98
CA GLN A 105 4.62 0.24 -10.10
C GLN A 105 5.62 -0.89 -10.26
N ILE A 106 5.08 -2.11 -10.40
CA ILE A 106 5.85 -3.29 -10.76
C ILE A 106 5.92 -3.32 -12.28
N ASP A 107 7.11 -3.17 -12.84
CA ASP A 107 7.34 -3.47 -14.25
C ASP A 107 7.49 -4.98 -14.42
N TRP A 108 6.77 -5.49 -15.40
CA TRP A 108 6.72 -6.91 -15.72
C TRP A 108 6.82 -7.17 -17.23
N GLY A 109 7.16 -6.13 -18.01
CA GLY A 109 7.56 -6.26 -19.42
C GLY A 109 6.52 -6.87 -20.35
N ARG A 110 5.24 -6.92 -19.96
CA ARG A 110 4.17 -7.50 -20.79
C ARG A 110 3.67 -6.51 -21.82
N ALA A 111 3.66 -6.95 -23.08
CA ALA A 111 2.88 -6.30 -24.12
C ALA A 111 1.42 -6.74 -24.03
N PHE A 112 0.50 -5.78 -24.12
CA PHE A 112 -0.93 -6.06 -24.18
C PHE A 112 -1.42 -5.93 -25.63
N PRO A 113 -2.15 -6.91 -26.18
CA PRO A 113 -2.88 -6.70 -27.43
C PRO A 113 -3.82 -5.50 -27.34
N LEU A 114 -3.91 -4.76 -28.43
CA LEU A 114 -4.83 -3.63 -28.58
C LEU A 114 -6.25 -4.17 -28.76
N ILE A 115 -6.93 -4.44 -27.65
CA ILE A 115 -8.31 -4.90 -27.59
C ILE A 115 -9.10 -3.91 -26.73
N ALA A 116 -10.26 -3.49 -27.25
CA ALA A 116 -11.23 -2.69 -26.53
C ALA A 116 -12.33 -3.59 -25.95
N TYR A 117 -12.66 -3.35 -24.69
CA TYR A 117 -13.78 -3.95 -23.98
C TYR A 117 -14.87 -2.90 -23.79
N ILE A 118 -16.12 -3.37 -23.75
CA ILE A 118 -17.30 -2.53 -23.59
C ILE A 118 -18.11 -3.04 -22.41
N ILE A 119 -18.50 -2.14 -21.50
CA ILE A 119 -19.49 -2.43 -20.45
C ILE A 119 -20.70 -1.53 -20.65
N GLU A 120 -21.86 -2.15 -20.82
CA GLU A 120 -23.13 -1.43 -20.90
C GLU A 120 -23.50 -0.78 -19.54
N PRO A 121 -24.39 0.23 -19.54
CA PRO A 121 -24.89 0.84 -18.30
C PRO A 121 -25.40 -0.19 -17.30
N HIS A 122 -25.06 -0.01 -16.02
CA HIS A 122 -25.48 -0.86 -14.90
C HIS A 122 -25.08 -2.34 -15.03
N ARG A 123 -23.95 -2.62 -15.68
CA ARG A 123 -23.39 -3.97 -15.87
C ARG A 123 -21.95 -4.06 -15.38
N ASP A 124 -21.45 -5.29 -15.26
CA ASP A 124 -20.05 -5.57 -14.96
C ASP A 124 -19.34 -6.25 -16.13
N SER A 125 -18.00 -6.22 -16.10
CA SER A 125 -17.12 -6.81 -17.11
C SER A 125 -17.20 -8.34 -17.20
N GLY A 126 -17.89 -9.00 -16.28
CA GLY A 126 -17.61 -10.39 -15.95
C GLY A 126 -16.29 -10.54 -15.19
N LEU A 127 -15.95 -11.79 -14.85
CA LEU A 127 -14.71 -12.09 -14.15
C LEU A 127 -13.50 -11.96 -15.09
N LEU A 128 -12.59 -11.08 -14.74
CA LEU A 128 -11.28 -10.92 -15.37
C LEU A 128 -10.20 -11.55 -14.48
N LEU A 129 -9.16 -12.11 -15.09
CA LEU A 129 -8.07 -12.78 -14.38
C LEU A 129 -6.75 -12.08 -14.69
N PHE A 130 -6.11 -11.56 -13.65
CA PHE A 130 -4.75 -11.06 -13.70
C PHE A 130 -3.79 -12.18 -13.30
N GLY A 131 -2.95 -12.64 -14.23
CA GLY A 131 -2.00 -13.73 -13.96
C GLY A 131 -0.69 -13.23 -13.35
N ILE A 132 -0.36 -13.69 -12.15
CA ILE A 132 0.88 -13.39 -11.44
C ILE A 132 2.02 -14.24 -12.00
N ASP A 133 3.14 -13.61 -12.32
CA ASP A 133 4.35 -14.28 -12.79
C ASP A 133 5.48 -14.11 -11.78
N TYR A 134 5.78 -15.21 -11.07
CA TYR A 134 6.85 -15.27 -10.07
C TYR A 134 8.25 -15.41 -10.68
N THR A 135 8.36 -15.61 -12.01
CA THR A 135 9.65 -15.67 -12.70
C THR A 135 10.19 -14.27 -13.02
N VAL A 136 9.30 -13.28 -13.13
CA VAL A 136 9.63 -11.89 -13.47
C VAL A 136 9.83 -11.03 -12.22
N PHE A 137 9.00 -11.23 -11.21
CA PHE A 137 9.04 -10.45 -9.96
C PHE A 137 8.88 -11.38 -8.76
N HIS A 138 9.60 -11.12 -7.68
CA HIS A 138 9.34 -11.77 -6.39
C HIS A 138 8.20 -11.04 -5.72
N TRP A 139 7.09 -11.72 -5.43
CA TRP A 139 5.88 -11.14 -4.86
C TRP A 139 5.83 -11.36 -3.34
N PRO A 140 6.38 -10.44 -2.52
CA PRO A 140 6.32 -10.59 -1.08
C PRO A 140 4.87 -10.42 -0.57
N PRO A 141 4.58 -10.85 0.66
CA PRO A 141 3.36 -10.45 1.34
C PRO A 141 3.26 -8.92 1.43
N GLY A 142 2.04 -8.38 1.33
CA GLY A 142 1.81 -6.93 1.38
C GLY A 142 0.52 -6.48 0.72
N GLU A 143 0.33 -5.17 0.67
CA GLU A 143 -0.81 -4.53 0.03
C GLU A 143 -0.51 -4.20 -1.43
N TYR A 144 -1.47 -4.54 -2.29
CA TYR A 144 -1.39 -4.38 -3.73
C TYR A 144 -2.64 -3.71 -4.27
N ARG A 145 -2.50 -3.11 -5.45
CA ARG A 145 -3.65 -2.69 -6.26
C ARG A 145 -3.42 -2.98 -7.73
N LEU A 146 -4.46 -3.49 -8.38
CA LEU A 146 -4.55 -3.46 -9.83
C LEU A 146 -4.98 -2.05 -10.24
N VAL A 147 -4.33 -1.49 -11.27
CA VAL A 147 -4.62 -0.16 -11.79
C VAL A 147 -4.96 -0.28 -13.27
N ARG A 148 -6.06 0.34 -13.68
CA ARG A 148 -6.50 0.33 -15.06
C ARG A 148 -6.96 1.69 -15.51
N THR A 149 -6.61 2.05 -16.74
CA THR A 149 -7.20 3.21 -17.41
C THR A 149 -8.55 2.80 -17.99
N VAL A 150 -9.60 3.47 -17.54
CA VAL A 150 -10.94 3.36 -18.11
C VAL A 150 -11.24 4.73 -18.72
N GLU A 151 -11.39 4.75 -20.05
CA GLU A 151 -11.47 5.99 -20.84
C GLU A 151 -10.26 6.91 -20.67
N GLN A 152 -10.31 7.86 -19.72
CA GLN A 152 -9.26 8.84 -19.44
C GLN A 152 -8.86 8.88 -17.96
N ASP A 153 -9.53 8.09 -17.11
CA ASP A 153 -9.32 8.06 -15.67
C ASP A 153 -8.78 6.71 -15.22
N TYR A 154 -8.31 6.65 -13.98
CA TYR A 154 -7.79 5.43 -13.37
C TYR A 154 -8.81 4.80 -12.42
N CYS A 155 -9.01 3.50 -12.56
CA CYS A 155 -9.74 2.66 -11.62
C CYS A 155 -8.77 1.71 -10.91
N CYS A 156 -8.98 1.51 -9.62
CA CYS A 156 -8.14 0.64 -8.79
C CYS A 156 -8.95 -0.46 -8.11
N ALA A 157 -8.35 -1.65 -8.00
CA ALA A 157 -8.88 -2.73 -7.17
C ALA A 157 -7.80 -3.20 -6.20
N TYR A 158 -8.09 -3.08 -4.91
CA TYR A 158 -7.15 -3.35 -3.83
C TYR A 158 -7.21 -4.82 -3.39
N PHE A 159 -6.06 -5.36 -2.98
CA PHE A 159 -5.97 -6.69 -2.38
C PHE A 159 -4.66 -6.85 -1.57
N GLU A 160 -4.61 -7.89 -0.75
CA GLU A 160 -3.47 -8.26 0.08
C GLU A 160 -2.94 -9.64 -0.34
N LEU A 161 -1.62 -9.80 -0.39
CA LEU A 161 -0.96 -11.11 -0.39
C LEU A 161 -0.51 -11.45 1.03
N ALA A 162 -0.96 -12.59 1.57
CA ALA A 162 -0.69 -13.04 2.94
C ALA A 162 -0.44 -14.55 3.06
#